data_AF-M8AMX5-F1
#
_entry.id   AF-M8AMX5-F1
#
_cell.length_a   1.000
_cell.length_b   1.000
_cell.length_c   1.000
_cell.angle_alpha   90.00
_cell.angle_beta   90.00
_cell.angle_gamma   90.00
#
_symmetry.space_group_name_H-M   'P 1'
#
loop_
_entity.id
_entity.type
_entity.pdbx_description
1 polymer ?
#
loop_
_entity_poly.entity_id
_entity_poly.type
_entity_poly.pdbx_seq_one_letter_code
_entity_poly.pdbx_strand_id
1 'polypeptide(L)'
;MAGDDGEHTRFPCLGWVRTSVAIVVTVLVLVLVVMAITDVGRPEKISLSSYGYVQTQQRWWNDSMTTTTGRTTTTKSRRLPAEGPEPELMPATLLTILVIVFAYNPSGRGSILCNITTISIIDMPYDDFTGMVEVHRVYSPKMPLKFSVPPQTWHRDRRSVNITEKNDNGVLSYLFAEHRQQEKFRVMVQVNTTYKAQHSAASVNVSHYCWPVFFVYLSPYVDGDQIPCKTSQEMGYSFSWQPLPDGADG
;
A
#
# COMPACT_ATOMS: atom_id res chain seq x y z
N MET A 1 2.87 23.68 -94.25
CA MET A 1 3.67 22.57 -93.70
C MET A 1 3.65 22.70 -92.20
N ALA A 2 3.27 21.62 -91.54
CA ALA A 2 2.94 21.52 -90.13
C ALA A 2 4.18 21.38 -89.23
N GLY A 3 3.95 21.60 -87.93
CA GLY A 3 4.74 21.05 -86.82
C GLY A 3 5.26 22.13 -85.87
N ASP A 4 5.07 22.09 -84.57
CA ASP A 4 4.37 21.16 -83.69
C ASP A 4 4.33 21.86 -82.32
N ASP A 5 3.15 21.96 -81.70
CA ASP A 5 2.94 22.58 -80.40
C ASP A 5 3.40 21.59 -79.30
N GLY A 6 4.56 21.85 -78.71
CA GLY A 6 5.11 21.09 -77.59
C GLY A 6 4.43 21.42 -76.25
N GLU A 7 3.12 21.24 -76.17
CA GLU A 7 2.32 21.44 -74.97
C GLU A 7 2.76 20.44 -73.87
N HIS A 8 3.42 20.95 -72.84
CA HIS A 8 3.82 20.15 -71.67
C HIS A 8 2.59 19.79 -70.83
N THR A 9 1.90 18.70 -71.18
CA THR A 9 0.88 18.08 -70.34
C THR A 9 1.54 17.44 -69.11
N ARG A 10 1.89 18.25 -68.11
CA ARG A 10 2.22 17.77 -66.77
C ARG A 10 0.93 17.27 -66.14
N PHE A 11 0.70 15.96 -66.19
CA PHE A 11 -0.43 15.28 -65.52
C PHE A 11 -0.55 15.71 -64.06
N PRO A 12 -1.52 16.58 -63.69
CA PRO A 12 -1.64 17.11 -62.34
C PRO A 12 -1.91 16.00 -61.32
N CYS A 13 -2.64 14.96 -61.76
CA CYS A 13 -3.03 13.82 -60.92
C CYS A 13 -1.84 13.09 -60.29
N LEU A 14 -0.71 12.97 -60.99
CA LEU A 14 0.47 12.28 -60.44
C LEU A 14 1.17 13.12 -59.35
N GLY A 15 1.15 14.44 -59.51
CA GLY A 15 1.67 15.39 -58.51
C GLY A 15 0.85 15.37 -57.24
N TRP A 16 -0.49 15.42 -57.36
CA TRP A 16 -1.43 15.34 -56.24
C TRP A 16 -1.28 14.03 -55.46
N VAL A 17 -1.18 12.89 -56.16
CA VAL A 17 -0.98 11.59 -55.51
C VAL A 17 0.35 11.52 -54.76
N ARG A 18 1.44 12.04 -55.33
CA ARG A 18 2.75 12.08 -54.65
C ARG A 18 2.72 12.95 -53.40
N THR A 19 2.06 14.11 -53.44
CA THR A 19 1.90 14.97 -52.25
C THR A 19 1.02 14.32 -51.19
N SER A 20 -0.07 13.67 -51.57
CA SER A 20 -0.94 12.97 -50.61
C SER A 20 -0.21 11.82 -49.92
N VAL A 21 0.54 11.02 -50.68
CA VAL A 21 1.36 9.93 -50.11
C VAL A 21 2.43 10.49 -49.18
N ALA A 22 3.11 11.58 -49.56
CA ALA A 22 4.11 12.23 -48.72
C ALA A 22 3.52 12.73 -47.39
N ILE A 23 2.32 13.34 -47.43
CA ILE A 23 1.63 13.81 -46.22
C ILE A 23 1.28 12.64 -45.30
N VAL A 24 0.70 11.57 -45.85
CA VAL A 24 0.30 10.37 -45.07
C VAL A 24 1.52 9.72 -44.42
N VAL A 25 2.61 9.56 -45.17
CA VAL A 25 3.87 9.00 -44.63
C VAL A 25 4.44 9.91 -43.54
N THR A 26 4.40 11.23 -43.74
CA THR A 26 4.89 12.19 -42.73
C THR A 26 4.07 12.10 -41.45
N VAL A 27 2.74 12.02 -41.55
CA VAL A 27 1.86 11.85 -40.39
C VAL A 27 2.11 10.52 -39.68
N LEU A 28 2.25 9.42 -40.41
CA LEU A 28 2.58 8.10 -39.84
C LEU A 28 3.91 8.11 -39.12
N VAL A 29 4.96 8.68 -39.72
CA VAL A 29 6.28 8.82 -39.09
C VAL A 29 6.17 9.66 -37.83
N LEU A 30 5.45 10.78 -37.88
CA LEU A 30 5.28 11.64 -36.70
C LEU A 30 4.53 10.92 -35.58
N VAL A 31 3.48 10.17 -35.91
CA VAL A 31 2.75 9.32 -34.93
C VAL A 31 3.66 8.26 -34.34
N LEU A 32 4.48 7.58 -35.14
CA LEU A 32 5.43 6.58 -34.65
C LEU A 32 6.50 7.20 -33.74
N VAL A 33 7.02 8.37 -34.11
CA VAL A 33 8.01 9.10 -33.29
C VAL A 33 7.37 9.55 -31.98
N VAL A 34 6.16 10.12 -32.01
CA VAL A 34 5.43 10.50 -30.79
C VAL A 34 5.16 9.28 -29.93
N MET A 35 4.67 8.18 -30.49
CA MET A 35 4.44 6.94 -29.75
C MET A 35 5.74 6.42 -29.12
N ALA A 36 6.84 6.39 -29.87
CA ALA A 36 8.15 5.97 -29.35
C ALA A 36 8.65 6.89 -28.23
N ILE A 37 8.51 8.21 -28.37
CA ILE A 37 8.87 9.17 -27.32
C ILE A 37 7.99 8.98 -26.09
N THR A 38 6.68 8.78 -26.26
CA THR A 38 5.76 8.54 -25.14
C THR A 38 6.02 7.22 -24.44
N ASP A 39 6.42 6.17 -25.16
CA ASP A 39 6.74 4.85 -24.58
C ASP A 39 8.10 4.85 -23.89
N VAL A 40 9.10 5.53 -24.46
CA VAL A 40 10.44 5.72 -23.86
C VAL A 40 10.39 6.67 -22.65
N GLY A 41 9.49 7.66 -22.67
CA GLY A 41 9.31 8.65 -21.61
C GLY A 41 8.35 8.22 -20.50
N ARG A 42 7.60 7.12 -20.64
CA ARG A 42 6.66 6.69 -19.61
C ARG A 42 7.46 6.09 -18.44
N PRO A 43 7.28 6.60 -17.21
CA PRO A 43 7.91 5.96 -16.06
C PRO A 43 7.44 4.52 -15.96
N GLU A 44 8.38 3.57 -15.93
CA GLU A 44 8.09 2.16 -15.74
C GLU A 44 7.28 1.99 -14.45
N LYS A 45 6.09 1.39 -14.57
CA LYS A 45 5.19 1.22 -13.43
C LYS A 45 5.64 0.03 -12.60
N ILE A 46 5.90 0.24 -11.33
CA ILE A 46 6.06 -0.83 -10.35
C ILE A 46 4.68 -1.26 -9.85
N SER A 47 4.47 -2.56 -9.65
CA SER A 47 3.26 -3.08 -9.00
C SER A 47 3.58 -3.37 -7.54
N LEU A 48 2.78 -2.83 -6.62
CA LEU A 48 2.90 -3.12 -5.19
C LEU A 48 1.77 -4.04 -4.74
N SER A 49 2.08 -4.95 -3.82
CA SER A 49 1.09 -5.74 -3.08
C SER A 49 1.51 -5.87 -1.62
N SER A 50 0.55 -6.18 -0.76
CA SER A 50 0.79 -6.54 0.65
C SER A 50 0.05 -7.84 0.94
N TYR A 51 0.28 -8.46 2.10
CA TYR A 51 -0.64 -9.49 2.54
C TYR A 51 -2.01 -8.89 2.86
N GLY A 52 -3.05 -9.70 2.75
CA GLY A 52 -4.40 -9.33 3.18
C GLY A 52 -4.55 -9.08 4.68
N TYR A 53 -3.45 -9.10 5.43
CA TYR A 53 -3.44 -8.75 6.83
C TYR A 53 -2.14 -8.08 7.31
N VAL A 54 -2.28 -7.30 8.40
CA VAL A 54 -1.20 -6.87 9.30
C VAL A 54 -1.29 -7.75 10.54
N GLN A 55 -0.23 -8.50 10.83
CA GLN A 55 -0.26 -9.49 11.93
C GLN A 55 0.32 -8.91 13.21
N THR A 56 -0.22 -9.34 14.35
CA THR A 56 0.37 -9.07 15.67
C THR A 56 0.72 -10.34 16.42
N GLN A 57 1.81 -10.29 17.20
CA GLN A 57 2.21 -11.40 18.09
C GLN A 57 1.47 -11.41 19.42
N GLN A 58 0.94 -10.27 19.83
CA GLN A 58 0.20 -10.06 21.06
C GLN A 58 -1.21 -9.57 20.72
N ARG A 59 -2.16 -9.83 21.62
CA ARG A 59 -3.44 -9.12 21.60
C ARG A 59 -3.17 -7.66 21.96
N TRP A 60 -3.98 -6.75 21.43
CA TRP A 60 -3.92 -5.32 21.79
C TRP A 60 -4.65 -4.99 23.10
N TRP A 61 -5.05 -6.03 23.85
CA TRP A 61 -5.53 -5.96 25.22
C TRP A 61 -4.89 -7.07 26.06
N ASN A 62 -4.86 -6.85 27.37
CA ASN A 62 -4.43 -7.79 28.39
C ASN A 62 -5.59 -8.11 29.34
N ASP A 63 -5.62 -9.35 29.84
CA ASP A 63 -6.49 -9.72 30.95
C ASP A 63 -5.85 -9.22 32.25
N SER A 64 -6.55 -8.42 33.05
CA SER A 64 -6.04 -8.11 34.40
C SER A 64 -6.08 -9.39 35.23
N MET A 65 -4.91 -9.84 35.68
CA MET A 65 -4.88 -10.85 36.74
C MET A 65 -5.28 -10.15 38.03
N THR A 66 -6.57 -10.21 38.40
CA THR A 66 -6.96 -9.99 39.80
C THR A 66 -6.27 -11.08 40.61
N THR A 67 -5.14 -10.74 41.23
CA THR A 67 -4.47 -11.60 42.20
C THR A 67 -5.36 -11.63 43.42
N THR A 68 -6.40 -12.47 43.41
CA THR A 68 -7.21 -12.75 44.58
C THR A 68 -6.29 -13.45 45.58
N THR A 69 -5.67 -12.65 46.44
CA THR A 69 -4.96 -13.11 47.63
C THR A 69 -6.01 -13.57 48.64
N GLY A 70 -6.70 -14.66 48.31
CA GLY A 70 -7.68 -15.33 49.14
C GLY A 70 -7.05 -16.51 49.85
N ARG A 71 -6.23 -16.23 50.86
CA ARG A 71 -5.86 -17.23 51.85
C ARG A 71 -7.09 -17.51 52.71
N THR A 72 -7.75 -18.65 52.52
CA THR A 72 -8.36 -19.40 53.64
C THR A 72 -8.75 -20.83 53.25
N THR A 73 -8.32 -21.71 54.15
CA THR A 73 -8.58 -23.13 54.37
C THR A 73 -10.00 -23.64 54.10
N THR A 74 -10.07 -24.82 53.46
CA THR A 74 -11.05 -25.91 53.63
C THR A 74 -12.51 -25.55 53.91
N THR A 75 -13.42 -25.94 52.99
CA THR A 75 -14.53 -26.89 53.21
C THR A 75 -15.25 -27.15 51.89
N LYS A 76 -15.45 -28.44 51.53
CA LYS A 76 -16.26 -28.88 50.38
C LYS A 76 -17.69 -28.34 50.52
N SER A 77 -18.06 -27.39 49.66
CA SER A 77 -19.46 -27.09 49.35
C SER A 77 -19.63 -27.06 47.84
N ARG A 78 -20.36 -28.06 47.33
CA ARG A 78 -20.76 -28.20 45.93
C ARG A 78 -21.88 -27.18 45.66
N ARG A 79 -21.50 -25.93 45.40
CA ARG A 79 -22.35 -24.97 44.68
C ARG A 79 -21.75 -24.79 43.29
N LEU A 80 -22.62 -24.67 42.27
CA LEU A 80 -22.18 -24.22 40.95
C LEU A 80 -21.34 -22.95 41.12
N PRO A 81 -20.22 -22.80 40.40
CA PRO A 81 -19.47 -21.55 40.44
C PRO A 81 -20.42 -20.45 39.97
N ALA A 82 -20.71 -19.51 40.87
CA ALA A 82 -21.22 -18.20 40.47
C ALA A 82 -20.23 -17.65 39.43
N GLU A 83 -20.73 -17.10 38.32
CA GLU A 83 -19.91 -16.34 37.38
C GLU A 83 -19.04 -15.39 38.21
N GLY A 84 -17.72 -15.66 38.20
CA GLY A 84 -16.76 -14.78 38.82
C GLY A 84 -16.81 -13.41 38.14
N PRO A 85 -16.32 -12.35 38.79
CA PRO A 85 -16.19 -11.07 38.12
C PRO A 85 -15.43 -11.26 36.80
N GLU A 86 -16.01 -10.79 35.70
CA GLU A 86 -15.37 -10.80 34.39
C GLU A 86 -14.01 -10.11 34.52
N PRO A 87 -12.91 -10.69 34.00
CA PRO A 87 -11.60 -10.09 34.14
C PRO A 87 -11.61 -8.70 33.52
N GLU A 88 -11.23 -7.69 34.30
CA GLU A 88 -11.12 -6.32 33.80
C GLU A 88 -10.03 -6.31 32.71
N LEU A 89 -10.37 -5.84 31.52
CA LEU A 89 -9.44 -5.78 30.40
C LEU A 89 -8.68 -4.45 30.42
N MET A 90 -7.42 -4.49 30.03
CA MET A 90 -6.55 -3.31 29.97
C MET A 90 -5.87 -3.22 28.59
N PRO A 91 -5.47 -2.03 28.14
CA PRO A 91 -4.68 -1.90 26.91
C PRO A 91 -3.37 -2.68 27.02
N ALA A 92 -2.91 -3.21 25.88
CA ALA A 92 -1.59 -3.83 25.83
C ALA A 92 -0.49 -2.79 26.13
N THR A 93 0.62 -3.24 26.73
CA THR A 93 1.79 -2.38 26.98
C THR A 93 2.82 -2.45 25.85
N LEU A 94 2.77 -3.52 25.05
CA LEU A 94 3.62 -3.77 23.90
C LEU A 94 2.82 -4.54 22.85
N LEU A 95 2.88 -4.07 21.61
CA LEU A 95 2.32 -4.75 20.46
C LEU A 95 3.36 -4.82 19.34
N THR A 96 3.77 -6.02 18.97
CA THR A 96 4.66 -6.23 17.83
C THR A 96 3.81 -6.50 16.59
N ILE A 97 3.89 -5.60 15.61
CA ILE A 97 3.22 -5.72 14.33
C ILE A 97 4.18 -6.23 13.25
N LEU A 98 3.66 -6.98 12.29
CA LEU A 98 4.36 -7.43 11.09
C LEU A 98 3.67 -6.89 9.85
N VAL A 99 4.43 -6.11 9.07
CA VAL A 99 4.00 -5.61 7.76
C VAL A 99 4.91 -6.17 6.68
N ILE A 100 4.30 -6.61 5.58
CA ILE A 100 5.01 -7.18 4.43
C ILE A 100 4.56 -6.43 3.18
N VAL A 101 5.52 -5.98 2.38
CA VAL A 101 5.28 -5.31 1.10
C VAL A 101 6.06 -6.03 0.01
N PHE A 102 5.39 -6.34 -1.07
CA PHE A 102 5.96 -6.89 -2.29
C PHE A 102 6.00 -5.82 -3.35
N ALA A 103 7.12 -5.76 -4.06
CA ALA A 103 7.32 -4.87 -5.17
C ALA A 103 7.71 -5.69 -6.40
N TYR A 104 6.83 -5.70 -7.40
CA TYR A 104 7.03 -6.43 -8.66
C TYR A 104 7.37 -5.47 -9.78
N ASN A 105 8.41 -5.79 -10.54
CA ASN A 105 8.77 -5.10 -11.76
C ASN A 105 8.17 -5.84 -12.97
N PRO A 106 7.08 -5.35 -13.57
CA PRO A 106 6.50 -5.96 -14.76
C PRO A 106 7.32 -5.67 -16.04
N SER A 107 8.27 -4.73 -15.99
CA SER A 107 9.09 -4.38 -17.15
C SER A 107 10.01 -5.53 -17.53
N GLY A 108 10.23 -5.69 -18.83
CA GLY A 108 11.29 -6.54 -19.40
C GLY A 108 12.56 -5.77 -19.75
N ARG A 109 12.59 -4.44 -19.57
CA ARG A 109 13.61 -3.56 -20.18
C ARG A 109 14.75 -3.18 -19.23
N GLY A 110 14.49 -3.06 -17.93
CA GLY A 110 15.52 -2.67 -16.96
C GLY A 110 15.05 -2.82 -15.51
N SER A 111 16.01 -2.69 -14.58
CA SER A 111 15.68 -2.70 -13.16
C SER A 111 15.03 -1.38 -12.75
N ILE A 112 14.09 -1.46 -11.81
CA ILE A 112 13.47 -0.29 -11.18
C ILE A 112 14.11 -0.10 -9.81
N LEU A 113 14.65 1.10 -9.58
CA LEU A 113 15.09 1.54 -8.26
C LEU A 113 13.86 2.01 -7.49
N CYS A 114 13.54 1.33 -6.41
CA CYS A 114 12.41 1.61 -5.55
C CYS A 114 12.89 2.14 -4.20
N ASN A 115 12.18 3.15 -3.68
CA ASN A 115 12.45 3.79 -2.41
C ASN A 115 11.15 3.90 -1.62
N ILE A 116 10.90 2.96 -0.71
CA ILE A 116 9.74 3.02 0.19
C ILE A 116 10.07 4.03 1.29
N THR A 117 9.31 5.12 1.32
CA THR A 117 9.53 6.25 2.24
C THR A 117 8.79 6.06 3.56
N THR A 118 7.50 5.72 3.49
CA THR A 118 6.66 5.44 4.66
C THR A 118 5.70 4.30 4.38
N ILE A 119 5.33 3.59 5.43
CA ILE A 119 4.20 2.66 5.44
C ILE A 119 3.27 3.12 6.56
N SER A 120 2.00 3.37 6.26
CA SER A 120 0.99 3.78 7.24
C SER A 120 -0.09 2.71 7.34
N ILE A 121 -0.52 2.41 8.56
CA ILE A 121 -1.68 1.57 8.86
C ILE A 121 -2.81 2.51 9.21
N ILE A 122 -3.91 2.40 8.49
CA ILE A 122 -5.08 3.27 8.59
C ILE A 122 -6.27 2.42 9.00
N ASP A 123 -6.91 2.73 10.13
CA ASP A 123 -8.15 2.08 10.54
C ASP A 123 -9.29 2.49 9.61
N MET A 124 -10.17 1.52 9.37
CA MET A 124 -11.29 1.56 8.44
C MET A 124 -12.55 1.07 9.19
N PRO A 125 -13.14 1.93 10.04
CA PRO A 125 -14.24 1.53 10.92
C PRO A 125 -15.51 1.16 10.13
N TYR A 126 -15.69 1.74 8.94
CA TYR A 126 -16.86 1.53 8.08
C TYR A 126 -16.52 0.76 6.79
N ASP A 127 -17.55 0.33 6.05
CA ASP A 127 -17.41 -0.33 4.75
C ASP A 127 -17.00 0.64 3.63
N ASP A 128 -17.08 1.94 3.90
CA ASP A 128 -16.66 3.03 3.02
C ASP A 128 -15.38 3.69 3.53
N PHE A 129 -14.82 4.60 2.72
CA PHE A 129 -13.59 5.34 3.04
C PHE A 129 -13.85 6.56 3.95
N THR A 130 -14.84 6.49 4.85
CA THR A 130 -15.16 7.54 5.82
C THR A 130 -14.67 7.18 7.22
N GLY A 131 -14.44 8.19 8.07
CA GLY A 131 -14.00 7.98 9.45
C GLY A 131 -12.61 7.36 9.61
N MET A 132 -11.78 7.35 8.56
CA MET A 132 -10.46 6.73 8.58
C MET A 132 -9.51 7.44 9.55
N VAL A 133 -8.73 6.66 10.31
CA VAL A 133 -7.74 7.15 11.29
C VAL A 133 -6.38 6.53 11.01
N GLU A 134 -5.31 7.33 10.92
CA GLU A 134 -3.94 6.79 10.84
C GLU A 134 -3.52 6.25 12.20
N VAL A 135 -3.63 4.94 12.37
CA VAL A 135 -3.30 4.22 13.61
C VAL A 135 -1.81 4.14 13.82
N HIS A 136 -1.01 3.93 12.78
CA HIS A 136 0.43 3.84 12.99
C HIS A 136 1.19 4.11 11.72
N ARG A 137 2.20 4.97 11.82
CA ARG A 137 3.22 5.11 10.78
C ARG A 137 4.42 4.26 11.15
N VAL A 138 4.72 3.28 10.31
CA VAL A 138 5.81 2.33 10.52
C VAL A 138 7.14 3.05 10.37
N TYR A 139 7.70 3.51 11.49
CA TYR A 139 9.06 4.05 11.56
C TYR A 139 10.06 2.92 11.82
N SER A 140 11.17 2.95 11.08
CA SER A 140 12.27 2.01 11.29
C SER A 140 13.58 2.71 10.94
N PRO A 141 14.70 2.41 11.65
CA PRO A 141 16.01 2.95 11.32
C PRO A 141 16.46 2.65 9.89
N LYS A 142 15.86 1.63 9.26
CA LYS A 142 16.10 1.22 7.87
C LYS A 142 15.15 1.92 6.87
N MET A 143 14.53 3.04 7.25
CA MET A 143 13.78 3.91 6.35
C MET A 143 14.61 5.13 5.95
N PRO A 144 14.50 5.60 4.69
CA PRO A 144 13.70 5.01 3.63
C PRO A 144 14.38 3.75 3.05
N LEU A 145 13.58 2.76 2.65
CA LEU A 145 14.09 1.49 2.13
C LEU A 145 14.39 1.59 0.65
N LYS A 146 15.68 1.48 0.30
CA LYS A 146 16.15 1.51 -1.08
C LYS A 146 16.52 0.11 -1.56
N PHE A 147 15.96 -0.30 -2.69
CA PHE A 147 16.29 -1.56 -3.34
C PHE A 147 16.11 -1.45 -4.86
N SER A 148 16.71 -2.39 -5.59
CA SER A 148 16.54 -2.54 -7.03
C SER A 148 15.72 -3.79 -7.31
N VAL A 149 14.75 -3.69 -8.20
CA VAL A 149 13.92 -4.82 -8.65
C VAL A 149 14.26 -5.12 -10.11
N PRO A 150 14.96 -6.23 -10.41
CA PRO A 150 15.27 -6.64 -11.78
C PRO A 150 14.00 -6.87 -12.63
N PRO A 151 14.12 -6.84 -13.97
CA PRO A 151 13.01 -7.12 -14.89
C PRO A 151 12.27 -8.42 -14.56
N GLN A 152 10.94 -8.39 -14.58
CA GLN A 152 10.07 -9.56 -14.36
C GLN A 152 10.32 -10.30 -13.03
N THR A 153 10.86 -9.62 -12.02
CA THR A 153 11.10 -10.18 -10.68
C THR A 153 10.35 -9.39 -9.61
N TRP A 154 10.37 -9.93 -8.39
CA TRP A 154 9.79 -9.29 -7.21
C TRP A 154 10.84 -9.13 -6.10
N HIS A 155 10.62 -8.11 -5.28
CA HIS A 155 11.31 -7.90 -4.01
C HIS A 155 10.28 -7.97 -2.88
N ARG A 156 10.60 -8.67 -1.80
CA ARG A 156 9.76 -8.73 -0.59
C ARG A 156 10.49 -8.07 0.56
N ASP A 157 9.88 -7.03 1.10
CA ASP A 157 10.27 -6.43 2.36
C ASP A 157 9.38 -6.95 3.49
N ARG A 158 10.00 -7.33 4.60
CA ARG A 158 9.32 -7.86 5.79
C ARG A 158 9.80 -7.10 7.02
N ARG A 159 8.87 -6.43 7.72
CA ARG A 159 9.19 -5.56 8.87
C ARG A 159 8.38 -5.90 10.09
N SER A 160 9.09 -6.19 11.17
CA SER A 160 8.52 -6.27 12.51
C SER A 160 8.78 -4.95 13.24
N VAL A 161 7.75 -4.32 13.77
CA VAL A 161 7.85 -3.07 14.54
C VAL A 161 7.15 -3.23 15.87
N ASN A 162 7.78 -2.72 16.91
CA ASN A 162 7.22 -2.70 18.25
C ASN A 162 6.52 -1.36 18.46
N ILE A 163 5.24 -1.44 18.83
CA ILE A 163 4.40 -0.33 19.25
C ILE A 163 4.34 -0.35 20.77
N THR A 164 4.63 0.79 21.38
CA THR A 164 4.65 0.99 22.84
C THR A 164 4.00 2.31 23.17
N GLU A 165 3.27 2.39 24.29
CA GLU A 165 2.63 3.66 24.70
C GLU A 165 3.59 4.83 24.81
N LYS A 166 4.83 4.58 25.21
CA LYS A 166 5.85 5.62 25.38
C LYS A 166 6.27 6.28 24.07
N ASN A 167 6.32 5.52 22.98
CA ASN A 167 6.90 5.98 21.70
C ASN A 167 5.81 6.24 20.64
N ASP A 168 4.63 5.67 20.83
CA ASP A 168 3.57 5.60 19.82
C ASP A 168 2.27 6.20 20.35
N ASN A 169 2.38 7.36 21.02
CA ASN A 169 1.31 8.27 21.46
C ASN A 169 -0.13 7.70 21.37
N GLY A 170 -0.53 6.89 22.35
CA GLY A 170 -1.93 6.46 22.50
C GLY A 170 -2.41 5.42 21.49
N VAL A 171 -1.55 4.83 20.66
CA VAL A 171 -1.94 3.80 19.69
C VAL A 171 -2.55 2.58 20.38
N LEU A 172 -1.94 2.08 21.46
CA LEU A 172 -2.46 0.88 22.14
C LEU A 172 -3.76 1.20 22.89
N SER A 173 -3.86 2.39 23.47
CA SER A 173 -5.08 2.92 24.07
C SER A 173 -6.22 3.06 23.04
N TYR A 174 -5.94 3.57 21.85
CA TYR A 174 -6.90 3.66 20.75
C TYR A 174 -7.36 2.27 20.28
N LEU A 175 -6.42 1.36 20.00
CA LEU A 175 -6.72 -0.01 19.59
C LEU A 175 -7.58 -0.73 20.64
N PHE A 176 -7.31 -0.48 21.91
CA PHE A 176 -8.11 -0.98 23.01
C PHE A 176 -9.51 -0.37 23.03
N ALA A 177 -9.64 0.96 22.94
CA ALA A 177 -10.93 1.64 23.01
C ALA A 177 -11.87 1.23 21.86
N GLU A 178 -11.36 1.23 20.62
CA GLU A 178 -12.18 1.02 19.42
C GLU A 178 -12.33 -0.46 19.03
N HIS A 179 -11.33 -1.29 19.31
CA HIS A 179 -11.28 -2.68 18.84
C HIS A 179 -11.09 -3.70 19.97
N ARG A 180 -11.35 -3.37 21.25
CA ARG A 180 -11.29 -4.37 22.34
C ARG A 180 -12.09 -5.61 21.99
N GLN A 181 -11.53 -6.77 22.31
CA GLN A 181 -12.13 -8.10 22.09
C GLN A 181 -12.43 -8.45 20.62
N GLN A 182 -12.08 -7.61 19.64
CA GLN A 182 -12.12 -7.98 18.24
C GLN A 182 -10.86 -8.80 17.93
N GLU A 183 -10.98 -9.98 17.32
CA GLU A 183 -9.79 -10.75 16.91
C GLU A 183 -9.23 -10.28 15.56
N LYS A 184 -10.06 -9.56 14.80
CA LYS A 184 -9.73 -8.94 13.52
C LYS A 184 -10.57 -7.70 13.29
N PHE A 185 -9.97 -6.69 12.67
CA PHE A 185 -10.67 -5.51 12.16
C PHE A 185 -10.06 -5.06 10.84
N ARG A 186 -10.75 -4.21 10.10
CA ARG A 186 -10.30 -3.78 8.77
C ARG A 186 -9.34 -2.62 8.87
N VAL A 187 -8.30 -2.67 8.05
CA VAL A 187 -7.34 -1.58 7.89
C VAL A 187 -7.00 -1.40 6.42
N MET A 188 -6.52 -0.22 6.08
CA MET A 188 -5.85 0.05 4.83
C MET A 188 -4.36 0.23 5.09
N VAL A 189 -3.53 -0.36 4.23
CA VAL A 189 -2.09 -0.11 4.27
C VAL A 189 -1.73 0.87 3.17
N GLN A 190 -1.26 2.04 3.55
CA GLN A 190 -0.69 3.01 2.62
C GLN A 190 0.82 2.80 2.52
N VAL A 191 1.33 2.70 1.30
CA VAL A 191 2.77 2.64 1.01
C VAL A 191 3.15 3.85 0.16
N ASN A 192 3.92 4.76 0.73
CA ASN A 192 4.47 5.90 0.01
C ASN A 192 5.82 5.52 -0.57
N THR A 193 5.94 5.59 -1.89
CA THR A 193 7.16 5.20 -2.59
C THR A 193 7.60 6.27 -3.58
N THR A 194 8.91 6.31 -3.79
CA THR A 194 9.51 6.94 -4.95
C THR A 194 10.18 5.85 -5.78
N TYR A 195 9.90 5.79 -7.06
CA TYR A 195 10.61 4.86 -7.94
C TYR A 195 11.06 5.53 -9.23
N LYS A 196 12.13 4.97 -9.82
CA LYS A 196 12.65 5.36 -11.12
C LYS A 196 13.26 4.17 -11.84
N ALA A 197 13.17 4.16 -13.17
CA ALA A 197 13.99 3.26 -13.96
C ALA A 197 15.47 3.54 -13.69
N GLN A 198 16.31 2.51 -13.60
CA GLN A 198 17.72 2.64 -13.20
C GLN A 198 18.51 3.63 -14.08
N HIS A 199 18.18 3.71 -15.37
CA HIS A 199 18.83 4.59 -16.34
C HIS A 199 18.12 5.94 -16.54
N SER A 200 17.08 6.22 -15.76
CA SER A 200 16.31 7.47 -15.86
C SER A 200 16.72 8.46 -14.76
N ALA A 201 16.77 9.74 -15.14
CA ALA A 201 16.86 10.85 -14.19
C ALA A 201 15.49 11.18 -13.55
N ALA A 202 14.40 10.82 -14.22
CA ALA A 202 13.05 11.10 -13.75
C ALA A 202 12.63 10.08 -12.69
N SER A 203 12.12 10.58 -11.55
CA SER A 203 11.52 9.77 -10.50
C SER A 203 10.06 10.11 -10.31
N VAL A 204 9.30 9.13 -9.84
CA VAL A 204 7.86 9.23 -9.63
C VAL A 204 7.57 8.97 -8.17
N ASN A 205 6.90 9.92 -7.52
CA ASN A 205 6.42 9.81 -6.15
C ASN A 205 4.95 9.39 -6.19
N VAL A 206 4.62 8.25 -5.59
CA VAL A 206 3.27 7.69 -5.61
C VAL A 206 2.93 7.08 -4.26
N SER A 207 1.68 7.28 -3.85
CA SER A 207 1.05 6.56 -2.75
C SER A 207 0.24 5.40 -3.30
N HIS A 208 0.49 4.20 -2.79
CA HIS A 208 -0.30 3.01 -3.06
C HIS A 208 -1.11 2.63 -1.83
N TYR A 209 -2.32 2.15 -2.04
CA TYR A 209 -3.29 1.77 -1.01
C TYR A 209 -3.65 0.31 -1.20
N CYS A 210 -3.29 -0.54 -0.24
CA CYS A 210 -3.62 -1.95 -0.22
C CYS A 210 -4.93 -2.12 0.57
N TRP A 211 -5.98 -2.56 -0.12
CA TRP A 211 -7.32 -2.69 0.44
C TRP A 211 -8.12 -3.79 -0.30
N PRO A 212 -8.90 -4.63 0.41
CA PRO A 212 -9.04 -4.71 1.87
C PRO A 212 -7.86 -5.44 2.55
N VAL A 213 -7.46 -4.95 3.72
CA VAL A 213 -6.47 -5.58 4.61
C VAL A 213 -7.08 -5.72 6.01
N PHE A 214 -6.70 -6.74 6.77
CA PHE A 214 -7.17 -6.95 8.13
C PHE A 214 -6.05 -6.84 9.15
N PHE A 215 -6.27 -6.12 10.23
CA PHE A 215 -5.39 -6.17 11.39
C PHE A 215 -5.81 -7.35 12.26
N VAL A 216 -4.90 -8.29 12.52
CA VAL A 216 -5.23 -9.60 13.10
C VAL A 216 -4.21 -10.03 14.14
N TYR A 217 -4.71 -10.67 15.20
CA TYR A 217 -3.86 -11.41 16.12
C TYR A 217 -3.59 -12.81 15.56
N LEU A 218 -2.34 -13.07 15.16
CA LEU A 218 -1.90 -14.37 14.63
C LEU A 218 -0.54 -14.76 15.22
N SER A 219 -0.54 -15.84 16.01
CA SER A 219 0.66 -16.41 16.60
C SER A 219 0.71 -17.92 16.31
N PRO A 220 1.68 -18.43 15.54
CA PRO A 220 2.80 -17.71 14.92
C PRO A 220 2.40 -16.92 13.66
N TYR A 221 3.34 -16.10 13.15
CA TYR A 221 3.13 -15.42 11.88
C TYR A 221 2.94 -16.41 10.72
N VAL A 222 1.89 -16.23 9.93
CA VAL A 222 1.58 -17.05 8.75
C VAL A 222 1.69 -16.22 7.47
N ASP A 223 2.07 -16.85 6.37
CA ASP A 223 2.01 -16.23 5.04
C ASP A 223 0.58 -16.28 4.50
N GLY A 224 0.18 -15.26 3.74
CA GLY A 224 -1.21 -15.06 3.33
C GLY A 224 -1.32 -14.60 1.88
N ASP A 225 -2.56 -14.52 1.41
CA ASP A 225 -2.83 -14.08 0.04
C ASP A 225 -2.40 -12.62 -0.14
N GLN A 226 -1.81 -12.35 -1.32
CA GLN A 226 -1.38 -11.01 -1.68
C GLN A 226 -2.56 -10.19 -2.19
N ILE A 227 -2.76 -9.01 -1.60
CA ILE A 227 -3.71 -8.01 -2.05
C ILE A 227 -2.96 -6.95 -2.85
N PRO A 228 -3.35 -6.68 -4.10
CA PRO A 228 -2.72 -5.65 -4.92
C PRO A 228 -3.01 -4.26 -4.35
N CYS A 229 -2.00 -3.41 -4.31
CA CYS A 229 -2.12 -2.03 -3.88
C CYS A 229 -2.33 -1.13 -5.10
N LYS A 230 -3.28 -0.21 -4.99
CA LYS A 230 -3.70 0.68 -6.08
C LYS A 230 -3.41 2.13 -5.72
N THR A 231 -3.21 2.96 -6.74
CA THR A 231 -3.14 4.42 -6.56
C THR A 231 -4.53 5.01 -6.32
N SER A 232 -4.60 6.25 -5.79
CA SER A 232 -5.87 6.97 -5.65
C SER A 232 -6.62 7.13 -6.98
N GLN A 233 -5.89 7.34 -8.07
CA GLN A 233 -6.45 7.41 -9.42
C GLN A 233 -7.09 6.07 -9.85
N GLU A 234 -6.43 4.94 -9.59
CA GLU A 234 -6.96 3.61 -9.91
C GLU A 234 -8.14 3.21 -9.02
N MET A 235 -8.18 3.73 -7.79
CA MET A 235 -9.31 3.56 -6.87
C MET A 235 -10.49 4.50 -7.18
N GLY A 236 -10.27 5.56 -7.98
CA GLY A 236 -11.27 6.58 -8.24
C GLY A 236 -11.66 7.39 -7.00
N TYR A 237 -10.80 7.45 -5.99
CA TYR A 237 -11.09 8.07 -4.69
C TYR A 237 -9.90 8.87 -4.17
N SER A 238 -10.16 10.03 -3.59
CA SER A 238 -9.16 10.84 -2.90
C SER A 238 -9.25 10.55 -1.40
N PHE A 239 -8.20 9.93 -0.86
CA PHE A 239 -8.17 9.52 0.55
C PHE A 239 -7.73 10.67 1.45
N SER A 240 -8.46 10.84 2.55
CA SER A 240 -8.09 11.70 3.67
C SER A 240 -8.47 11.00 4.96
N TRP A 241 -7.59 11.04 5.96
CA TRP A 241 -7.83 10.44 7.26
C TRP A 241 -7.41 11.42 8.35
N GLN A 242 -7.93 11.17 9.55
CA GLN A 242 -7.57 11.93 10.73
C GLN A 242 -6.29 11.35 11.34
N PRO A 243 -5.45 12.19 11.98
CA PRO A 243 -4.47 11.65 12.91
C PRO A 243 -5.19 10.93 14.05
N LEU A 244 -4.45 10.10 14.80
CA LEU A 244 -4.96 9.59 16.07
C LEU A 244 -5.53 10.73 16.92
N PRO A 245 -6.70 10.54 17.53
CA PRO A 245 -7.20 11.49 18.52
C PRO A 245 -6.14 11.62 19.63
N ASP A 246 -5.72 12.85 19.93
CA ASP A 246 -4.90 13.10 21.11
C ASP A 246 -5.64 12.53 22.31
N GLY A 247 -4.96 11.68 23.08
CA GLY A 247 -5.56 10.89 24.15
C GLY A 247 -6.48 11.74 25.02
N ALA A 248 -7.74 11.33 25.11
CA ALA A 248 -8.65 11.89 26.07
C ALA A 248 -8.03 11.71 27.45
N ASP A 249 -7.76 12.83 28.13
CA ASP A 249 -7.46 12.86 29.56
C ASP A 249 -8.56 12.05 30.28
N GLY A 250 -8.18 10.90 30.84
CA GLY A 250 -9.02 10.02 31.64
C GLY A 250 -8.24 9.49 32.82
#